data_AF-A0A2C9LMQ1-F1
#
_entry.id   AF-A0A2C9LMQ1-F1
#
_cell.length_a   1.000
_cell.length_b   1.000
_cell.length_c   1.000
_cell.angle_alpha   90.00
_cell.angle_beta   90.00
_cell.angle_gamma   90.00
#
_symmetry.space_group_name_H-M   'P 1'
#
loop_
_entity.id
_entity.type
_entity.pdbx_description
1 polymer ?
#
loop_
_entity_poly.entity_id
_entity_poly.type
_entity_poly.pdbx_seq_one_letter_code
_entity_poly.pdbx_strand_id
1 'polypeptide(L)'
;MRPTEFPFVQDPEHIGYWSDWRCTRNCRDSNQHRHRSCLPTESLKGNKDCYNLEEKRPSHCYIGVTCPSDCSKFTWGPGCKNNCSNCQEDCDPFYGNCTRCRPGYMFPINGCPDPCDAMSYGQDCEESCLRLCGGECQDHVTGACLSKSRTTTHNMSQS
;
A
#
# COMPACT_ATOMS: atom_id res chain seq x y z
N MET A 1 -15.44 26.20 -50.81
CA MET A 1 -14.68 25.03 -50.32
C MET A 1 -13.85 25.46 -49.12
N ARG A 2 -14.20 24.99 -47.93
CA ARG A 2 -13.34 25.04 -46.72
C ARG A 2 -13.42 23.65 -46.10
N PRO A 3 -12.31 22.97 -45.81
CA PRO A 3 -12.29 21.93 -44.81
C PRO A 3 -12.05 22.58 -43.45
N THR A 4 -12.95 22.30 -42.51
CA THR A 4 -12.84 22.61 -41.09
C THR A 4 -11.72 21.76 -40.47
N GLU A 5 -10.79 22.41 -39.77
CA GLU A 5 -9.83 21.76 -38.88
C GLU A 5 -10.59 21.06 -37.75
N PHE A 6 -10.44 19.74 -37.65
CA PHE A 6 -10.80 18.97 -36.46
C PHE A 6 -9.58 18.93 -35.54
N PRO A 7 -9.72 19.17 -34.22
CA PRO A 7 -8.62 19.05 -33.29
C PRO A 7 -8.18 17.58 -33.21
N PHE A 8 -6.87 17.36 -33.32
CA PHE A 8 -6.22 16.09 -33.02
C PHE A 8 -6.66 15.59 -31.64
N VAL A 9 -7.52 14.58 -31.61
CA VAL A 9 -7.76 13.78 -30.40
C VAL A 9 -6.48 12.99 -30.19
N GLN A 10 -5.71 13.36 -29.17
CA GLN A 10 -4.51 12.62 -28.75
C GLN A 10 -4.93 11.23 -28.30
N ASP A 11 -4.34 10.23 -28.93
CA ASP A 11 -4.63 8.82 -28.73
C ASP A 11 -4.27 8.39 -27.28
N PRO A 12 -5.22 7.90 -26.45
CA PRO A 12 -5.01 7.59 -25.04
C PRO A 12 -4.14 6.34 -24.76
N GLU A 13 -3.62 5.64 -25.77
CA GLU A 13 -2.96 4.34 -25.60
C GLU A 13 -1.49 4.40 -25.12
N HIS A 14 -0.87 5.59 -25.06
CA HIS A 14 0.58 5.72 -24.81
C HIS A 14 0.94 6.30 -23.43
N ILE A 15 -0.06 6.66 -22.63
CA ILE A 15 0.12 7.35 -21.34
C ILE A 15 -0.52 6.54 -20.23
N GLY A 16 0.27 6.23 -19.20
CA GLY A 16 -0.17 5.50 -18.03
C GLY A 16 -1.11 6.32 -17.12
N TYR A 17 -1.74 5.61 -16.19
CA TYR A 17 -2.61 6.24 -15.20
C TYR A 17 -1.84 7.19 -14.29
N TRP A 18 -2.54 8.25 -13.87
CA TRP A 18 -2.06 9.14 -12.84
C TRP A 18 -1.93 8.42 -11.51
N SER A 19 -0.84 8.70 -10.79
CA SER A 19 -0.75 8.40 -9.37
C SER A 19 -1.76 9.22 -8.58
N ASP A 20 -2.07 8.77 -7.38
CA ASP A 20 -2.74 9.62 -6.40
C ASP A 20 -1.93 10.88 -6.11
N TRP A 21 -2.66 11.95 -5.80
CA TRP A 21 -2.09 13.21 -5.35
C TRP A 21 -1.44 13.05 -3.99
N ARG A 22 -0.15 13.41 -3.88
CA ARG A 22 0.60 13.31 -2.63
C ARG A 22 1.55 14.49 -2.47
N CYS A 23 1.93 14.79 -1.23
CA CYS A 23 3.00 15.75 -0.97
C CYS A 23 4.34 15.17 -1.44
N THR A 24 5.25 16.02 -1.91
CA THR A 24 6.60 15.59 -2.31
C THR A 24 7.49 15.41 -1.08
N ARG A 25 8.69 14.90 -1.27
CA ARG A 25 9.71 14.85 -0.21
C ARG A 25 10.29 16.22 0.15
N ASN A 26 10.01 17.26 -0.66
CA ASN A 26 10.46 18.61 -0.38
C ASN A 26 9.49 19.30 0.59
N CYS A 27 9.86 19.38 1.86
CA CYS A 27 9.01 20.00 2.88
C CYS A 27 8.79 21.51 2.74
N ARG A 28 9.50 22.17 1.81
CA ARG A 28 9.24 23.58 1.46
C ARG A 28 8.14 23.71 0.40
N ASP A 29 7.75 22.62 -0.23
CA ASP A 29 6.68 22.62 -1.21
C ASP A 29 5.33 22.34 -0.54
N SER A 30 4.46 23.34 -0.55
CA SER A 30 3.11 23.21 -0.01
C SER A 30 2.14 22.52 -0.98
N ASN A 31 2.54 22.27 -2.23
CA ASN A 31 1.68 21.68 -3.24
C ASN A 31 1.67 20.15 -3.16
N GLN A 32 0.59 19.56 -3.66
CA GLN A 32 0.57 18.14 -3.98
C GLN A 32 0.98 17.94 -5.43
N HIS A 33 1.67 16.84 -5.68
CA HIS A 33 2.12 16.41 -7.00
C HIS A 33 1.51 15.04 -7.30
N ARG A 34 1.33 14.78 -8.59
CA ARG A 34 1.05 13.45 -9.11
C ARG A 34 1.88 13.21 -10.35
N HIS A 35 2.20 11.96 -10.60
CA HIS A 35 3.01 11.55 -11.73
C HIS A 35 2.31 10.45 -12.51
N ARG A 36 2.66 10.31 -13.79
CA ARG A 36 2.26 9.17 -14.62
C ARG A 36 3.44 8.77 -15.50
N SER A 37 3.45 7.52 -15.93
CA SER A 37 4.51 6.98 -16.78
C SER A 37 4.05 6.88 -18.23
N CYS A 38 4.99 6.85 -19.16
CA CYS A 38 4.68 6.42 -20.51
C CYS A 38 4.59 4.91 -20.59
N LEU A 39 3.64 4.42 -21.39
CA LEU A 39 3.48 2.99 -21.62
C LEU A 39 4.43 2.54 -22.74
N PRO A 40 5.20 1.45 -22.56
CA PRO A 40 6.06 0.94 -23.61
C PRO A 40 5.21 0.38 -24.76
N THR A 41 5.48 0.78 -26.01
CA THR A 41 4.86 0.19 -27.19
C THR A 41 5.89 -0.56 -28.03
N GLU A 42 5.52 -1.74 -28.51
CA GLU A 42 6.34 -2.66 -29.33
C GLU A 42 6.84 -2.04 -30.65
N SER A 43 6.39 -0.83 -31.00
CA SER A 43 6.63 -0.21 -32.31
C SER A 43 7.51 1.06 -32.27
N LEU A 44 7.96 1.54 -31.11
CA LEU A 44 8.69 2.82 -31.03
C LEU A 44 10.20 2.63 -30.81
N LYS A 45 10.91 2.37 -31.91
CA LYS A 45 12.30 2.86 -32.05
C LYS A 45 12.25 4.38 -32.18
N GLY A 46 12.17 5.08 -31.06
CA GLY A 46 12.22 6.55 -31.00
C GLY A 46 11.13 7.13 -30.12
N ASN A 47 11.56 7.70 -29.00
CA ASN A 47 10.76 8.53 -28.10
C ASN A 47 10.09 9.66 -28.89
N LYS A 48 8.76 9.58 -29.09
CA LYS A 48 7.98 10.73 -29.56
C LYS A 48 6.69 10.85 -28.75
N ASP A 49 6.69 11.93 -27.98
CA ASP A 49 5.54 12.63 -27.39
C ASP A 49 4.99 12.09 -26.07
N CYS A 50 5.92 11.77 -25.16
CA CYS A 50 5.69 11.70 -23.72
C CYS A 50 5.80 13.09 -23.08
N TYR A 51 4.68 13.79 -22.91
CA TYR A 51 4.62 15.10 -22.24
C TYR A 51 3.55 15.11 -21.14
N ASN A 52 3.59 16.12 -20.26
CA ASN A 52 2.68 16.25 -19.11
C ASN A 52 2.68 14.99 -18.21
N LEU A 53 3.86 14.56 -17.77
CA LEU A 53 4.03 13.41 -16.88
C LEU A 53 3.95 13.78 -15.39
N GLU A 54 3.87 15.07 -15.09
CA GLU A 54 3.74 15.61 -13.75
C GLU A 54 2.70 16.71 -13.74
N GLU A 55 1.89 16.74 -12.69
CA GLU A 55 1.01 17.86 -12.37
C GLU A 55 1.18 18.25 -10.91
N LYS A 56 0.97 19.54 -10.63
CA LYS A 56 0.93 20.09 -9.28
C LYS A 56 -0.39 20.81 -9.02
N ARG A 57 -0.85 20.76 -7.77
CA ARG A 57 -2.02 21.53 -7.31
C ARG A 57 -1.76 22.19 -5.96
N PRO A 58 -2.33 23.39 -5.71
CA PRO A 58 -2.29 24.02 -4.40
C PRO A 58 -2.77 23.08 -3.29
N SER A 59 -2.05 23.05 -2.17
CA SER A 59 -2.40 22.28 -0.98
C SER A 59 -1.74 22.90 0.25
N HIS A 60 -1.77 22.19 1.38
CA HIS A 60 -1.16 22.58 2.64
C HIS A 60 -0.09 21.58 3.09
N CYS A 61 0.66 21.01 2.14
CA CYS A 61 1.74 20.09 2.47
C CYS A 61 2.69 20.76 3.47
N TYR A 62 2.83 20.12 4.64
CA TYR A 62 3.78 20.47 5.70
C TYR A 62 3.62 21.86 6.34
N ILE A 63 2.56 22.60 6.03
CA ILE A 63 2.32 23.91 6.64
C ILE A 63 1.97 23.73 8.12
N GLY A 64 2.80 24.31 9.00
CA GLY A 64 2.55 24.33 10.45
C GLY A 64 2.67 22.97 11.13
N VAL A 65 3.30 21.98 10.49
CA VAL A 65 3.52 20.64 11.05
C VAL A 65 4.97 20.21 10.84
N THR A 66 5.41 19.23 11.63
CA THR A 66 6.75 18.63 11.46
C THR A 66 6.90 18.00 10.08
N CYS A 67 8.01 18.29 9.41
CA CYS A 67 8.38 17.66 8.15
C CYS A 67 8.62 16.16 8.38
N PRO A 68 8.18 15.27 7.48
CA PRO A 68 8.34 13.85 7.72
C PRO A 68 9.80 13.40 7.86
N SER A 69 10.77 14.06 7.20
CA SER A 69 12.20 13.75 7.36
C SER A 69 12.71 13.93 8.79
N ASP A 70 11.99 14.69 9.62
CA ASP A 70 12.37 14.97 11.01
C ASP A 70 11.60 14.08 12.01
N CYS A 71 10.80 13.13 11.51
CA CYS A 71 10.09 12.18 12.34
C CYS A 71 11.04 11.20 13.03
N SER A 72 10.66 10.77 14.22
CA SER A 72 11.31 9.66 14.91
C SER A 72 11.11 8.35 14.13
N LYS A 73 11.96 7.36 14.42
CA LYS A 73 11.79 6.01 13.88
C LYS A 73 10.37 5.49 14.14
N PHE A 74 9.86 4.73 13.19
CA PHE A 74 8.54 4.11 13.15
C PHE A 74 7.36 5.08 13.12
N THR A 75 7.60 6.34 12.77
CA THR A 75 6.56 7.36 12.56
C THR A 75 6.73 8.02 11.20
N TRP A 76 5.62 8.36 10.55
CA TRP A 76 5.66 8.86 9.17
C TRP A 76 4.50 9.83 8.87
N GLY A 77 4.60 10.49 7.72
CA GLY A 77 3.63 11.43 7.20
C GLY A 77 3.73 12.83 7.83
N PRO A 78 2.94 13.79 7.34
CA PRO A 78 2.96 15.17 7.83
C PRO A 78 2.66 15.26 9.33
N GLY A 79 3.56 15.86 10.10
CA GLY A 79 3.44 15.97 11.54
C GLY A 79 3.66 14.65 12.30
N CYS A 80 4.24 13.63 11.65
CA CYS A 80 4.54 12.33 12.26
C CYS A 80 3.32 11.63 12.87
N LYS A 81 2.14 11.84 12.26
CA LYS A 81 0.85 11.39 12.80
C LYS A 81 0.60 9.90 12.61
N ASN A 82 1.27 9.27 11.65
CA ASN A 82 1.10 7.86 11.36
C ASN A 82 2.24 7.07 11.99
N ASN A 83 1.98 5.80 12.32
CA ASN A 83 3.01 4.87 12.78
C ASN A 83 3.18 3.73 11.77
N CYS A 84 4.30 3.04 11.87
CA CYS A 84 4.60 1.84 11.10
C CYS A 84 5.27 0.80 12.02
N SER A 85 4.79 0.68 13.26
CA SER A 85 5.40 -0.20 14.28
C SER A 85 5.37 -1.68 13.92
N ASN A 86 4.53 -2.05 12.95
CA ASN A 86 4.40 -3.41 12.43
C ASN A 86 5.36 -3.70 11.28
N CYS A 87 6.25 -2.78 10.94
CA CYS A 87 7.32 -3.02 10.01
C CYS A 87 8.49 -3.74 10.70
N GLN A 88 9.21 -4.58 9.96
CA GLN A 88 10.38 -5.26 10.51
C GLN A 88 11.53 -4.28 10.79
N GLU A 89 11.69 -3.33 9.88
CA GLU A 89 12.61 -2.20 9.99
C GLU A 89 11.82 -0.89 9.99
N ASP A 90 12.52 0.21 10.21
CA ASP A 90 11.93 1.55 10.09
C ASP A 90 11.32 1.77 8.70
N CYS A 91 10.25 2.54 8.62
CA CYS A 91 9.55 2.79 7.37
C CYS A 91 10.00 4.09 6.70
N ASP A 92 9.62 4.27 5.44
CA ASP A 92 9.81 5.53 4.76
C ASP A 92 9.06 6.65 5.50
N PRO A 93 9.75 7.71 5.96
CA PRO A 93 9.11 8.73 6.77
C PRO A 93 8.03 9.51 6.03
N PHE A 94 8.04 9.56 4.69
CA PHE A 94 7.06 10.34 3.93
C PHE A 94 5.81 9.53 3.60
N TYR A 95 5.98 8.27 3.25
CA TYR A 95 4.91 7.43 2.69
C TYR A 95 4.55 6.22 3.55
N GLY A 96 5.32 5.92 4.60
CA GLY A 96 5.08 4.78 5.47
C GLY A 96 5.47 3.44 4.86
N ASN A 97 6.10 3.44 3.68
CA ASN A 97 6.49 2.21 2.99
C ASN A 97 7.48 1.40 3.83
N CYS A 98 7.24 0.11 3.90
CA CYS A 98 8.10 -0.85 4.59
C CYS A 98 8.68 -1.84 3.60
N THR A 99 9.91 -2.28 3.85
CA THR A 99 10.52 -3.37 3.09
C THR A 99 9.72 -4.67 3.27
N ARG A 100 9.25 -4.91 4.51
CA ARG A 100 8.50 -6.11 4.89
C ARG A 100 7.69 -5.87 6.16
N CYS A 101 6.50 -6.47 6.24
CA CYS A 101 5.69 -6.44 7.45
C CYS A 101 6.18 -7.50 8.46
N ARG A 102 5.92 -7.29 9.75
CA ARG A 102 6.06 -8.35 10.74
C ARG A 102 5.03 -9.46 10.43
N PRO A 103 5.31 -10.71 10.78
CA PRO A 103 4.33 -11.79 10.62
C PRO A 103 3.00 -11.43 11.27
N GLY A 104 1.91 -11.73 10.57
CA GLY A 104 0.57 -11.40 10.99
C GLY A 104 0.07 -10.02 10.55
N TYR A 105 0.85 -9.22 9.81
CA TYR A 105 0.43 -7.91 9.31
C TYR A 105 0.66 -7.78 7.79
N MET A 106 -0.15 -6.93 7.15
CA MET A 106 -0.14 -6.70 5.71
C MET A 106 -0.22 -5.22 5.33
N PHE A 107 -0.09 -4.96 4.03
CA PHE A 107 0.02 -3.65 3.39
C PHE A 107 1.34 -2.93 3.72
N PRO A 108 2.47 -3.39 3.15
CA PRO A 108 3.76 -2.74 3.35
C PRO A 108 3.82 -1.31 2.81
N ILE A 109 2.93 -0.92 1.90
CA ILE A 109 2.91 0.42 1.27
C ILE A 109 2.40 1.55 2.18
N ASN A 110 1.89 1.25 3.37
CA ASN A 110 1.32 2.25 4.29
C ASN A 110 1.55 1.90 5.76
N GLY A 111 2.67 1.25 6.07
CA GLY A 111 3.13 1.04 7.44
C GLY A 111 2.66 -0.27 8.09
N CYS A 112 2.20 -1.24 7.30
CA CYS A 112 1.65 -2.49 7.79
C CYS A 112 0.52 -2.31 8.82
N PRO A 113 -0.51 -1.49 8.50
CA PRO A 113 -1.54 -1.09 9.47
C PRO A 113 -2.45 -2.24 9.89
N ASP A 114 -2.69 -3.20 8.99
CA ASP A 114 -3.74 -4.19 9.17
C ASP A 114 -3.16 -5.56 9.50
N PRO A 115 -3.82 -6.32 10.39
CA PRO A 115 -3.49 -7.72 10.58
C PRO A 115 -3.84 -8.54 9.33
N CYS A 116 -3.35 -9.78 9.24
CA CYS A 116 -3.80 -10.69 8.18
C CYS A 116 -5.31 -10.91 8.22
N ASP A 117 -5.89 -11.11 7.04
CA ASP A 117 -7.27 -11.53 6.89
C ASP A 117 -7.52 -12.86 7.61
N ALA A 118 -8.77 -13.13 8.00
CA ALA A 118 -9.12 -14.26 8.86
C ALA A 118 -8.69 -15.66 8.33
N MET A 119 -8.45 -15.77 7.02
CA MET A 119 -8.07 -17.01 6.35
C MET A 119 -6.57 -17.12 6.05
N SER A 120 -5.77 -16.13 6.47
CA SER A 120 -4.32 -16.10 6.26
C SER A 120 -3.54 -15.78 7.54
N TYR A 121 -2.27 -16.16 7.54
CA TYR A 121 -1.38 -15.92 8.68
C TYR A 121 0.08 -15.81 8.23
N GLY A 122 0.97 -15.55 9.19
CA GLY A 122 2.40 -15.66 8.97
C GLY A 122 2.99 -14.44 8.26
N GLN A 123 4.15 -14.65 7.65
CA GLN A 123 4.90 -13.59 7.01
C GLN A 123 4.15 -13.08 5.77
N ASP A 124 3.91 -11.76 5.71
CA ASP A 124 3.16 -11.08 4.64
C ASP A 124 1.78 -11.72 4.34
N CYS A 125 1.23 -12.46 5.30
CA CYS A 125 -0.05 -13.16 5.20
C CYS A 125 -0.13 -14.17 4.05
N GLU A 126 0.99 -14.81 3.71
CA GLU A 126 1.07 -15.76 2.59
C GLU A 126 0.63 -17.19 2.96
N GLU A 127 0.49 -17.49 4.25
CA GLU A 127 0.10 -18.82 4.72
C GLU A 127 -1.42 -18.96 4.82
N SER A 128 -1.94 -20.20 4.67
CA SER A 128 -3.38 -20.47 4.62
C SER A 128 -3.91 -21.15 5.89
N CYS A 129 -4.81 -20.46 6.60
CA CYS A 129 -5.56 -21.03 7.72
C CYS A 129 -6.48 -22.16 7.28
N LEU A 130 -7.08 -22.06 6.09
CA LEU A 130 -7.92 -23.13 5.54
C LEU A 130 -7.16 -24.45 5.43
N ARG A 131 -5.91 -24.41 4.95
CA ARG A 131 -5.08 -25.61 4.81
C ARG A 131 -4.65 -26.18 6.15
N LEU A 132 -4.36 -25.31 7.14
CA LEU A 132 -3.83 -25.74 8.43
C LEU A 132 -4.94 -26.17 9.42
N CYS A 133 -6.02 -25.39 9.50
CA CYS A 133 -7.09 -25.52 10.48
C CYS A 133 -8.42 -26.01 9.90
N GLY A 134 -8.59 -26.01 8.57
CA GLY A 134 -9.89 -26.27 7.93
C GLY A 134 -10.87 -25.10 8.05
N GLY A 135 -10.39 -23.93 8.47
CA GLY A 135 -11.17 -22.72 8.75
C GLY A 135 -10.25 -21.55 9.11
N GLU A 136 -10.76 -20.58 9.85
CA GLU A 136 -9.96 -19.45 10.35
C GLU A 136 -8.92 -19.90 11.40
N CYS A 137 -7.78 -19.22 11.44
CA CYS A 137 -6.82 -19.39 12.52
C CYS A 137 -7.27 -18.62 13.76
N GLN A 138 -6.89 -19.11 14.94
CA GLN A 138 -7.00 -18.35 16.19
C GLN A 138 -5.90 -17.28 16.28
N ASP A 139 -4.73 -17.54 15.68
CA ASP A 139 -3.58 -16.62 15.67
C ASP A 139 -3.11 -16.38 14.24
N HIS A 140 -3.16 -15.11 13.80
CA HIS A 140 -2.72 -14.65 12.48
C HIS A 140 -1.19 -14.53 12.37
N VAL A 141 -0.45 -14.61 13.47
CA VAL A 141 1.02 -14.60 13.47
C VAL A 141 1.55 -16.01 13.18
N THR A 142 1.09 -17.01 13.92
CA THR A 142 1.64 -18.39 13.83
C THR A 142 0.73 -19.37 13.11
N GLY A 143 -0.51 -19.00 12.83
CA GLY A 143 -1.52 -19.89 12.26
C GLY A 143 -2.11 -20.87 13.27
N ALA A 144 -1.97 -20.62 14.58
CA ALA A 144 -2.47 -21.53 15.59
C ALA A 144 -3.99 -21.74 15.43
N CYS A 145 -4.43 -23.00 15.42
CA CYS A 145 -5.85 -23.33 15.38
C CYS A 145 -6.45 -23.31 16.77
N LEU A 146 -7.76 -23.11 16.87
CA LEU A 146 -8.51 -23.44 18.08
C LEU A 146 -8.19 -24.89 18.47
N SER A 147 -7.57 -25.09 19.63
CA SER A 147 -7.47 -26.43 20.20
C SER A 147 -8.89 -26.94 20.33
N LYS A 148 -9.25 -28.00 19.58
CA LYS A 148 -10.55 -28.66 19.74
C LYS A 148 -10.73 -28.87 21.23
N SER A 149 -11.65 -28.13 21.86
CA SER A 149 -11.98 -28.36 23.25
C SER A 149 -12.25 -29.86 23.34
N ARG A 150 -11.46 -30.55 24.16
CA ARG A 150 -11.83 -31.90 24.59
C ARG A 150 -13.18 -31.72 25.27
N THR A 151 -14.26 -31.96 24.52
CA THR A 151 -15.54 -32.28 25.09
C THR A 151 -15.32 -33.60 25.80
N THR A 152 -14.86 -33.49 27.04
CA THR A 152 -14.68 -34.60 27.95
C THR A 152 -16.08 -34.94 28.43
N THR A 153 -16.83 -35.70 27.64
CA THR A 153 -17.90 -36.54 28.13
C THR A 153 -17.53 -37.96 27.79
N HIS A 154 -16.69 -38.54 28.67
CA HIS A 154 -16.62 -39.97 28.87
C HIS A 154 -18.04 -40.52 29.13
N ASN A 155 -18.38 -41.60 28.44
CA ASN A 155 -19.32 -42.67 28.80
C ASN A 155 -20.66 -42.30 29.44
N MET A 156 -21.74 -42.58 28.70
CA MET A 156 -22.78 -43.48 29.22
C MET A 156 -23.11 -44.55 28.18
N SER A 157 -22.47 -45.71 28.32
CA SER A 157 -23.06 -47.00 27.99
C SER A 157 -23.36 -47.73 29.30
N GLN A 158 -24.36 -48.62 29.26
CA GLN A 158 -25.09 -49.31 30.35
C GLN A 158 -26.38 -48.54 30.68
N SER A 159 -27.58 -49.12 30.53
CA SER A 159 -28.02 -50.52 30.38
C SER A 159 -29.39 -50.54 29.72
#